data_AF-A0ABD0NYT2-F1
#
_entry.id   AF-A0ABD0NYT2-F1
#
_cell.length_a   1.000
_cell.length_b   1.000
_cell.length_c   1.000
_cell.angle_alpha   90.00
_cell.angle_beta   90.00
_cell.angle_gamma   90.00
#
_symmetry.space_group_name_H-M   'P 1'
#
loop_
_entity.id
_entity.type
_entity.pdbx_description
1 polymer ?
#
loop_
_entity_poly.entity_id
_entity_poly.type
_entity_poly.pdbx_seq_one_letter_code
_entity_poly.pdbx_strand_id
1 'polypeptide(L)'
;SFFVVAFGGSFLGVVFAILISMLTRITKNVQVIEAGFIIVLGYLSYLTAEMLSLSAILSITFCGVCCQKYINANMDEKSVTTLRYTLKVMANGSETMIFVFLGVSAIDKNIWVWNTGFILLTLLFVVLFRFMGVFFLNWVLNRSRLIPIDYVDQFVMGYGGLRGAVAYGLAAILDEKKIPEKNLMLGTTLIVVYFTVILQV
;
A
#
# COMPACT_ATOMS: atom_id res chain seq x y z
N SER A 1 20.70 2.88 -7.14
CA SER A 1 20.14 1.59 -6.68
C SER A 1 18.61 1.56 -6.60
N PHE A 2 17.92 2.65 -6.20
CA PHE A 2 16.45 2.66 -6.07
C PHE A 2 15.69 2.28 -7.35
N PHE A 3 16.08 2.81 -8.51
CA PHE A 3 15.41 2.53 -9.78
C PHE A 3 15.51 1.04 -10.17
N VAL A 4 16.67 0.41 -9.97
CA VAL A 4 16.87 -1.01 -10.25
C VAL A 4 16.05 -1.90 -9.32
N VAL A 5 15.99 -1.55 -8.03
CA VAL A 5 15.20 -2.26 -7.01
C VAL A 5 13.70 -2.15 -7.31
N ALA A 6 13.23 -0.99 -7.77
CA ALA A 6 11.84 -0.75 -8.13
C ALA A 6 11.45 -1.47 -9.43
N PHE A 7 12.21 -1.27 -10.51
CA PHE A 7 11.93 -1.93 -11.79
C PHE A 7 12.10 -3.45 -11.72
N GLY A 8 13.11 -3.93 -10.99
CA GLY A 8 13.32 -5.36 -10.76
C GLY A 8 12.17 -6.00 -10.00
N GLY A 9 11.68 -5.34 -8.94
CA GLY A 9 10.50 -5.79 -8.19
C GLY A 9 9.26 -5.87 -9.07
N SER A 10 8.96 -4.80 -9.83
CA SER A 10 7.81 -4.79 -10.76
C SER A 10 7.91 -5.87 -11.83
N PHE A 11 9.09 -6.06 -12.44
CA PHE A 11 9.31 -7.07 -13.46
C PHE A 11 9.11 -8.49 -12.92
N LEU A 12 9.65 -8.78 -11.74
CA LEU A 12 9.48 -10.06 -11.07
C LEU A 12 7.99 -10.35 -10.77
N GLY A 13 7.25 -9.34 -10.29
CA GLY A 13 5.81 -9.44 -10.09
C GLY A 13 5.04 -9.84 -11.35
N VAL A 14 5.41 -9.29 -12.51
CA VAL A 14 4.79 -9.65 -13.80
C VAL A 14 5.12 -11.08 -14.21
N VAL A 15 6.36 -11.54 -14.01
CA VAL A 15 6.76 -12.93 -14.32
C VAL A 15 5.94 -13.92 -13.49
N PHE A 16 5.79 -13.67 -12.19
CA PHE A 16 4.96 -14.50 -11.32
C PHE A 16 3.47 -14.45 -11.70
N ALA A 17 2.95 -13.30 -12.12
CA ALA A 17 1.57 -13.21 -12.61
C ALA A 17 1.32 -14.05 -13.87
N ILE A 18 2.29 -14.11 -14.79
CA ILE A 18 2.22 -14.97 -15.98
C ILE A 18 2.25 -16.45 -15.57
N LEU A 19 3.12 -16.82 -14.63
CA LEU A 19 3.16 -18.19 -14.08
C LEU A 19 1.83 -18.58 -13.44
N ILE A 20 1.24 -17.70 -12.63
CA ILE A 20 -0.10 -17.91 -12.04
C ILE A 20 -1.14 -18.11 -13.14
N SER A 21 -1.15 -17.27 -14.17
CA SER A 21 -2.08 -17.41 -15.29
C SER A 21 -1.95 -18.75 -16.02
N MET A 22 -0.72 -19.22 -16.25
CA MET A 22 -0.49 -20.54 -16.84
C MET A 22 -0.97 -21.67 -15.94
N LEU A 23 -0.69 -21.60 -14.64
CA LEU A 23 -1.11 -22.61 -13.66
C LEU A 23 -2.64 -22.68 -13.55
N THR A 24 -3.33 -21.55 -13.46
CA THR A 24 -4.80 -21.49 -13.43
C THR A 24 -5.42 -22.09 -14.69
N ARG A 25 -4.75 -22.03 -15.85
CA ARG A 25 -5.25 -22.67 -17.08
C ARG A 25 -5.18 -24.20 -17.03
N ILE A 26 -4.19 -24.75 -16.33
CA ILE A 26 -3.95 -26.20 -16.23
C ILE A 26 -4.82 -26.83 -15.14
N THR A 27 -5.09 -26.12 -14.03
CA THR A 27 -5.77 -26.64 -12.84
C THR A 27 -7.28 -26.33 -12.80
N LYS A 28 -7.98 -26.47 -13.93
CA LYS A 28 -9.41 -26.13 -14.06
C LYS A 28 -10.40 -27.00 -13.26
N ASN A 29 -9.95 -28.10 -12.66
CA ASN A 29 -10.83 -29.17 -12.17
C ASN A 29 -11.31 -28.99 -10.72
N VAL A 30 -10.78 -28.04 -9.92
CA VAL A 30 -11.21 -27.86 -8.52
C VAL A 30 -11.20 -26.38 -8.09
N GLN A 31 -12.40 -25.79 -7.99
CA GLN A 31 -12.62 -24.35 -7.72
C GLN A 31 -12.00 -23.85 -6.39
N VAL A 32 -11.95 -24.70 -5.36
CA VAL A 32 -11.40 -24.34 -4.03
C VAL A 32 -9.87 -24.29 -4.05
N ILE A 33 -9.24 -25.11 -4.90
CA ILE A 33 -7.78 -25.21 -4.98
C ILE A 33 -7.20 -24.02 -5.76
N GLU A 34 -7.90 -23.53 -6.79
CA GLU A 34 -7.48 -22.36 -7.58
C GLU A 34 -7.29 -21.10 -6.71
N ALA A 35 -8.21 -20.89 -5.76
CA ALA A 35 -8.18 -19.77 -4.83
C ALA A 35 -6.94 -19.77 -3.92
N GLY A 36 -6.59 -20.94 -3.36
CA GLY A 36 -5.41 -21.10 -2.52
C GLY A 36 -4.12 -20.84 -3.29
N PHE A 37 -4.02 -21.31 -4.55
CA PHE A 37 -2.83 -21.11 -5.37
C PHE A 37 -2.51 -19.64 -5.63
N ILE A 38 -3.53 -18.80 -5.84
CA ILE A 38 -3.32 -17.35 -6.06
C ILE A 38 -2.68 -16.70 -4.84
N ILE A 39 -3.14 -17.05 -3.63
CA ILE A 39 -2.60 -16.50 -2.38
C ILE A 39 -1.15 -17.00 -2.16
N VAL A 40 -0.92 -18.30 -2.33
CA VAL A 40 0.40 -18.91 -2.10
C VAL A 40 1.43 -18.42 -3.13
N LEU A 41 1.09 -18.38 -4.42
CA LEU A 41 1.99 -17.87 -5.45
C LEU A 41 2.22 -16.36 -5.33
N GLY A 42 1.20 -15.60 -4.91
CA GLY A 42 1.36 -14.19 -4.56
C GLY A 42 2.38 -13.99 -3.43
N TYR A 43 2.33 -14.84 -2.40
CA TYR A 43 3.30 -14.81 -1.31
C TYR A 43 4.71 -15.28 -1.73
N LEU A 44 4.81 -16.27 -2.63
CA LEU A 44 6.10 -16.67 -3.22
C LEU A 44 6.76 -15.55 -4.03
N SER A 45 5.98 -14.76 -4.77
CA SER A 45 6.46 -13.57 -5.48
C SER A 45 7.05 -12.52 -4.52
N TYR A 46 6.47 -12.40 -3.31
CA TYR A 46 7.01 -11.56 -2.25
C TYR A 46 8.35 -12.10 -1.71
N LEU A 47 8.40 -13.38 -1.32
CA LEU A 47 9.61 -13.99 -0.76
C LEU A 47 10.78 -13.99 -1.75
N THR A 48 10.52 -14.29 -3.02
CA THR A 48 11.57 -14.29 -4.05
C THR A 48 12.12 -12.89 -4.32
N ALA A 49 11.28 -11.85 -4.29
CA ALA A 49 11.74 -10.46 -4.37
C ALA A 49 12.60 -10.07 -3.15
N GLU A 50 12.24 -10.55 -1.96
CA GLU A 50 13.01 -10.32 -0.73
C GLU A 50 14.39 -10.99 -0.79
N MET A 51 14.47 -12.25 -1.25
CA MET A 51 15.74 -12.97 -1.42
C MET A 51 16.68 -12.28 -2.43
N LEU A 52 16.12 -11.63 -3.45
CA LEU A 52 16.89 -10.88 -4.46
C LEU A 52 17.21 -9.45 -4.01
N SER A 53 16.88 -9.06 -2.77
CA SER A 53 17.05 -7.68 -2.25
C SER A 53 16.35 -6.63 -3.13
N LEU A 54 15.25 -7.02 -3.78
CA LEU A 54 14.39 -6.16 -4.60
C LEU A 54 13.18 -5.67 -3.78
N SER A 55 12.36 -4.77 -4.35
CA SER A 55 11.17 -4.30 -3.65
C SER A 55 10.06 -5.36 -3.65
N ALA A 56 9.93 -6.09 -2.55
CA ALA A 56 8.93 -7.14 -2.38
C ALA A 56 7.49 -6.61 -2.40
N ILE A 57 7.26 -5.42 -1.86
CA ILE A 57 5.94 -4.75 -1.85
C ILE A 57 5.52 -4.39 -3.29
N LEU A 58 6.45 -3.88 -4.11
CA LEU A 58 6.16 -3.60 -5.52
C LEU A 58 5.93 -4.90 -6.30
N SER A 59 6.69 -5.96 -6.03
CA SER A 59 6.50 -7.26 -6.68
C SER A 59 5.09 -7.84 -6.46
N ILE A 60 4.64 -7.93 -5.20
CA ILE A 60 3.32 -8.51 -4.89
C ILE A 60 2.16 -7.65 -5.40
N THR A 61 2.30 -6.31 -5.40
CA THR A 61 1.26 -5.40 -5.91
C THR A 61 1.11 -5.49 -7.43
N PHE A 62 2.22 -5.47 -8.18
CA PHE A 62 2.17 -5.67 -9.63
C PHE A 62 1.67 -7.07 -10.00
N CYS A 63 2.08 -8.09 -9.23
CA CYS A 63 1.56 -9.45 -9.39
C CYS A 63 0.03 -9.47 -9.24
N GLY A 64 -0.52 -8.87 -8.18
CA GLY A 64 -1.97 -8.81 -7.94
C GLY A 64 -2.75 -8.06 -9.02
N VAL A 65 -2.24 -6.91 -9.47
CA VAL A 65 -2.87 -6.11 -10.54
C VAL A 65 -2.92 -6.88 -11.86
N CYS A 66 -1.82 -7.52 -12.24
CA CYS A 66 -1.78 -8.36 -13.44
C CYS A 66 -2.70 -9.57 -13.30
N CYS A 67 -2.67 -10.27 -12.16
CA CYS A 67 -3.51 -11.43 -11.89
C CYS A 67 -5.01 -11.11 -11.99
N GLN A 68 -5.46 -9.91 -11.58
CA GLN A 68 -6.88 -9.54 -11.63
C GLN A 68 -7.50 -9.71 -13.03
N LYS A 69 -6.76 -9.33 -14.08
CA LYS A 69 -7.24 -9.47 -15.46
C LYS A 69 -7.33 -10.95 -15.90
N TYR A 70 -6.40 -11.78 -15.44
CA TYR A 70 -6.38 -13.21 -15.76
C TYR A 70 -7.42 -14.00 -14.96
N ILE A 71 -7.62 -13.67 -13.67
CA ILE A 71 -8.61 -14.32 -12.80
C ILE A 71 -10.02 -14.13 -13.36
N ASN A 72 -10.36 -12.93 -13.81
CA ASN A 72 -11.67 -12.65 -14.42
C ASN A 72 -11.88 -13.36 -15.78
N ALA A 73 -10.81 -13.68 -16.51
CA ALA A 73 -10.90 -14.31 -17.82
C ALA A 73 -10.93 -15.85 -17.75
N ASN A 74 -10.31 -16.44 -16.71
CA ASN A 74 -10.05 -17.88 -16.65
C ASN A 74 -10.94 -18.63 -15.63
N MET A 75 -11.50 -17.94 -14.64
CA MET A 75 -12.15 -18.53 -13.47
C MET A 75 -13.66 -18.24 -13.43
N ASP A 76 -14.43 -19.13 -12.81
CA ASP A 76 -15.88 -18.97 -12.64
C ASP A 76 -16.22 -17.80 -11.68
N GLU A 77 -17.29 -17.06 -12.00
CA GLU A 77 -17.70 -15.85 -11.29
C GLU A 77 -17.94 -16.09 -9.79
N LYS A 78 -18.42 -17.28 -9.41
CA LYS A 78 -18.63 -17.65 -8.00
C LYS A 78 -17.31 -17.75 -7.24
N SER A 79 -16.30 -18.36 -7.84
CA SER A 79 -14.98 -18.54 -7.21
C SER A 79 -14.22 -17.20 -7.10
N VAL A 80 -14.31 -16.35 -8.14
CA VAL A 80 -13.72 -14.99 -8.11
C VAL A 80 -14.34 -14.15 -7.00
N THR A 81 -15.65 -14.25 -6.84
CA THR A 81 -16.39 -13.54 -5.80
C THR A 81 -15.98 -14.00 -4.41
N THR A 82 -15.90 -15.31 -4.16
CA THR A 82 -15.43 -15.85 -2.88
C THR A 82 -14.00 -15.39 -2.56
N LEU A 83 -13.08 -15.48 -3.52
CA LEU A 83 -11.71 -14.99 -3.37
C LEU A 83 -11.63 -13.51 -2.99
N ARG A 84 -12.39 -12.68 -3.71
CA ARG A 84 -12.42 -11.23 -3.46
C ARG A 84 -12.97 -10.92 -2.07
N TYR A 85 -14.01 -11.64 -1.62
CA TYR A 85 -14.52 -11.49 -0.27
C TYR A 85 -13.52 -11.95 0.78
N THR A 86 -12.88 -13.12 0.62
CA THR A 86 -11.86 -13.61 1.55
C THR A 86 -10.69 -12.64 1.68
N LEU A 87 -10.15 -12.15 0.56
CA LEU A 87 -9.07 -11.17 0.55
C LEU A 87 -9.51 -9.84 1.18
N LYS A 88 -10.74 -9.39 0.94
CA LYS A 88 -11.28 -8.17 1.56
C LYS A 88 -11.46 -8.31 3.07
N VAL A 89 -11.94 -9.47 3.54
CA VAL A 89 -12.08 -9.75 4.98
C VAL A 89 -10.70 -9.81 5.64
N MET A 90 -9.73 -10.48 5.01
CA MET A 90 -8.35 -10.56 5.52
C MET A 90 -7.69 -9.17 5.56
N ALA A 91 -7.85 -8.36 4.52
CA ALA A 91 -7.33 -7.00 4.47
C ALA A 91 -7.96 -6.09 5.55
N ASN A 92 -9.28 -6.19 5.76
CA ASN A 92 -9.96 -5.45 6.82
C ASN A 92 -9.48 -5.91 8.21
N GLY A 93 -9.25 -7.21 8.42
CA GLY A 93 -8.67 -7.73 9.66
C GLY A 93 -7.23 -7.25 9.90
N SER A 94 -6.39 -7.21 8.86
CA SER A 94 -5.03 -6.67 8.97
C SER A 94 -5.04 -5.17 9.27
N GLU A 95 -5.96 -4.42 8.68
CA GLU A 95 -6.12 -3.00 8.94
C GLU A 95 -6.51 -2.71 10.40
N THR A 96 -7.50 -3.43 10.95
CA THR A 96 -7.90 -3.24 12.35
C THR A 96 -6.76 -3.56 13.31
N MET A 97 -5.97 -4.59 13.02
CA MET A 97 -4.76 -4.90 13.81
C MET A 97 -3.74 -3.77 13.79
N ILE A 98 -3.47 -3.16 12.63
CA ILE A 98 -2.55 -2.01 12.54
C ILE A 98 -3.07 -0.83 13.35
N PHE A 99 -4.37 -0.55 13.32
CA PHE A 99 -4.96 0.52 14.12
C PHE A 99 -4.88 0.27 15.62
N VAL A 100 -5.05 -0.98 16.06
CA VAL A 100 -4.86 -1.35 17.48
C VAL A 100 -3.41 -1.13 17.89
N PHE A 101 -2.43 -1.56 17.09
CA PHE A 101 -1.02 -1.30 17.38
C PHE A 101 -0.68 0.18 17.42
N LEU A 102 -1.22 0.96 16.49
CA LEU A 102 -1.04 2.41 16.46
C LEU A 102 -1.62 3.07 17.73
N GLY A 103 -2.80 2.63 18.19
CA GLY A 103 -3.41 3.10 19.43
C GLY A 103 -2.57 2.77 20.67
N VAL A 104 -1.98 1.58 20.75
CA VAL A 104 -1.09 1.20 21.85
C VAL A 104 0.20 2.01 21.82
N SER A 105 0.82 2.19 20.65
CA SER A 105 2.02 3.02 20.49
C SER A 105 1.79 4.49 20.86
N ALA A 106 0.55 4.99 20.72
CA ALA A 106 0.21 6.37 21.06
C ALA A 106 0.25 6.65 22.57
N ILE A 107 0.06 5.61 23.40
CA ILE A 107 -0.02 5.72 24.87
C ILE A 107 1.37 5.63 25.51
N ASP A 108 2.37 5.11 24.81
CA ASP A 108 3.72 4.95 25.34
C ASP A 108 4.43 6.31 25.48
N LYS A 109 4.67 6.69 26.74
CA LYS A 109 5.23 7.99 27.12
C LYS A 109 6.74 8.09 26.87
N ASN A 110 7.43 6.97 26.65
CA ASN A 110 8.88 6.95 26.40
C ASN A 110 9.26 7.44 24.99
N ILE A 111 8.30 7.47 24.07
CA ILE A 111 8.48 7.88 22.67
C ILE A 111 8.28 9.41 22.52
N TRP A 112 7.68 10.05 23.53
CA TRP A 112 7.17 11.42 23.43
C TRP A 112 8.24 12.47 23.76
N VAL A 113 9.00 12.89 22.73
CA VAL A 113 9.78 14.12 22.78
C VAL A 113 8.93 15.23 22.17
N TRP A 114 8.33 16.06 23.04
CA TRP A 114 7.36 17.06 22.63
C TRP A 114 8.03 18.31 22.04
N ASN A 115 7.94 18.50 20.73
CA ASN A 115 8.27 19.75 20.05
C ASN A 115 7.10 20.21 19.18
N THR A 116 6.17 20.97 19.78
CA THR A 116 4.93 21.43 19.13
C THR A 116 5.17 22.16 17.82
N GLY A 117 6.22 22.98 17.75
CA GLY A 117 6.52 23.80 16.57
C GLY A 117 6.93 22.94 15.38
N PHE A 118 7.76 21.93 15.61
CA PHE A 118 8.18 21.00 14.56
C PHE A 118 7.02 20.13 14.05
N ILE A 119 6.17 19.66 14.96
CA ILE A 119 5.00 18.82 14.61
C ILE A 119 3.97 19.61 13.80
N LEU A 120 3.66 20.84 14.19
CA LEU A 120 2.69 21.67 13.48
C LEU A 120 3.20 22.09 12.09
N LEU A 121 4.48 22.41 11.99
CA LEU A 121 5.11 22.78 10.72
C LEU A 121 5.17 21.58 9.75
N THR A 122 5.55 20.40 10.23
CA THR A 122 5.57 19.17 9.41
C THR A 122 4.17 18.75 8.94
N LEU A 123 3.15 18.87 9.80
CA LEU A 123 1.76 18.62 9.43
C LEU A 123 1.31 19.57 8.31
N LEU A 124 1.61 20.87 8.43
CA LEU A 124 1.28 21.86 7.41
C LEU A 124 1.99 21.55 6.09
N PHE A 125 3.29 21.24 6.13
CA PHE A 125 4.05 20.87 4.93
C PHE A 125 3.49 19.62 4.25
N VAL A 126 3.17 18.57 5.01
CA VAL A 126 2.61 17.32 4.45
C VAL A 126 1.29 17.57 3.73
N VAL A 127 0.40 18.39 4.30
CA VAL A 127 -0.88 18.76 3.68
C VAL A 127 -0.64 19.58 2.40
N LEU A 128 0.23 20.59 2.44
CA LEU A 128 0.55 21.42 1.27
C LEU A 128 1.20 20.61 0.15
N PHE A 129 2.22 19.81 0.46
CA PHE A 129 2.88 18.95 -0.53
C PHE A 129 1.93 17.95 -1.14
N ARG A 130 0.95 17.46 -0.37
CA ARG A 130 -0.09 16.56 -0.87
C ARG A 130 -1.01 17.25 -1.87
N PHE A 131 -1.57 18.40 -1.53
CA PHE A 131 -2.41 19.15 -2.47
C PHE A 131 -1.61 19.52 -3.71
N MET A 132 -0.40 20.08 -3.54
CA MET A 132 0.48 20.44 -4.65
C MET A 132 0.80 19.24 -5.54
N GLY A 133 1.07 18.07 -4.95
CA GLY A 133 1.32 16.84 -5.68
C GLY A 133 0.12 16.39 -6.52
N VAL A 134 -1.09 16.40 -5.96
CA VAL A 134 -2.31 16.02 -6.69
C VAL A 134 -2.62 17.02 -7.80
N PHE A 135 -2.49 18.32 -7.54
CA PHE A 135 -2.66 19.35 -8.58
C PHE A 135 -1.61 19.23 -9.68
N PHE A 136 -0.34 18.98 -9.34
CA PHE A 136 0.73 18.81 -10.31
C PHE A 136 0.52 17.55 -11.18
N LEU A 137 0.19 16.42 -10.57
CA LEU A 137 -0.13 15.18 -11.30
C LEU A 137 -1.35 15.38 -12.20
N ASN A 138 -2.42 16.01 -11.71
CA ASN A 138 -3.60 16.29 -12.52
C ASN A 138 -3.28 17.25 -13.67
N TRP A 139 -2.42 18.26 -13.47
CA TRP A 139 -1.97 19.14 -14.54
C TRP A 139 -1.21 18.39 -15.64
N VAL A 140 -0.29 17.50 -15.27
CA VAL A 140 0.42 16.63 -16.22
C VAL A 140 -0.55 15.69 -16.94
N LEU A 141 -1.50 15.10 -16.22
CA LEU A 141 -2.46 14.14 -16.77
C LEU A 141 -3.49 14.80 -17.69
N ASN A 142 -3.90 16.03 -17.36
CA ASN A 142 -4.82 16.85 -18.15
C ASN A 142 -4.23 17.23 -19.52
N ARG A 143 -2.89 17.18 -19.66
CA ARG A 143 -2.23 17.38 -20.96
C ARG A 143 -2.38 16.19 -21.91
N SER A 144 -2.69 15.00 -21.40
CA SER A 144 -2.80 13.75 -22.18
C SER A 144 -4.22 13.18 -22.26
N ARG A 145 -5.20 13.71 -21.52
CA ARG A 145 -6.60 13.24 -21.51
C ARG A 145 -7.56 14.19 -22.24
N LEU A 146 -8.58 13.60 -22.88
CA LEU A 146 -9.65 14.29 -23.64
C LEU A 146 -10.79 14.84 -22.76
N ILE A 147 -10.88 14.42 -21.50
CA ILE A 147 -11.93 14.86 -20.54
C ILE A 147 -11.20 15.47 -19.35
N PRO A 148 -11.27 16.80 -19.15
CA PRO A 148 -10.62 17.46 -18.02
C PRO A 148 -11.33 17.09 -16.72
N ILE A 149 -10.54 16.87 -15.65
CA ILE A 149 -11.06 16.63 -14.30
C ILE A 149 -11.37 17.97 -13.66
N ASP A 150 -12.60 18.15 -13.19
CA ASP A 150 -13.06 19.40 -12.58
C ASP A 150 -12.28 19.73 -11.30
N TYR A 151 -12.18 21.01 -10.96
CA TYR A 151 -11.46 21.45 -9.76
C TYR A 151 -12.04 20.84 -8.49
N VAL A 152 -13.37 20.64 -8.43
CA VAL A 152 -14.02 20.00 -7.27
C VAL A 152 -13.57 18.55 -7.13
N ASP A 153 -13.49 17.80 -8.23
CA ASP A 153 -13.01 16.41 -8.24
C ASP A 153 -11.53 16.33 -7.86
N GLN A 154 -10.70 17.30 -8.25
CA GLN A 154 -9.30 17.36 -7.84
C GLN A 154 -9.15 17.64 -6.34
N PHE A 155 -9.99 18.50 -5.77
CA PHE A 155 -10.02 18.74 -4.33
C PHE A 155 -10.50 17.51 -3.56
N VAL A 156 -11.56 16.84 -4.03
CA VAL A 156 -12.06 15.59 -3.41
C VAL A 156 -11.01 14.48 -3.51
N MET A 157 -10.31 14.35 -4.64
CA MET A 157 -9.21 13.39 -4.81
C MET A 157 -8.00 13.74 -3.93
N GLY A 158 -7.71 15.03 -3.75
CA GLY A 158 -6.70 15.51 -2.80
C GLY A 158 -7.04 15.18 -1.35
N TYR A 159 -8.32 15.29 -0.99
CA TYR A 159 -8.85 14.88 0.30
C TYR A 159 -8.94 13.36 0.46
N GLY A 160 -9.10 12.56 -0.59
CA GLY A 160 -9.16 11.08 -0.51
C GLY A 160 -7.82 10.45 -0.11
N GLY A 161 -7.57 10.26 1.19
CA GLY A 161 -6.33 9.71 1.71
C GLY A 161 -6.23 8.20 1.61
N LEU A 162 -5.12 7.71 1.05
CA LEU A 162 -4.67 6.34 1.28
C LEU A 162 -4.38 6.16 2.77
N ARG A 163 -5.09 5.20 3.39
CA ARG A 163 -5.02 4.84 4.81
C ARG A 163 -3.57 4.85 5.31
N GLY A 164 -3.27 5.70 6.29
CA GLY A 164 -1.91 5.96 6.82
C GLY A 164 -1.21 4.77 7.50
N ALA A 165 -1.85 3.61 7.55
CA ALA A 165 -1.33 2.35 8.08
C ALA A 165 0.02 1.94 7.47
N VAL A 166 0.22 2.17 6.16
CA VAL A 166 1.49 1.82 5.49
C VAL A 166 2.65 2.70 5.97
N ALA A 167 2.41 4.00 6.19
CA ALA A 167 3.42 4.93 6.69
C ALA A 167 3.85 4.57 8.13
N TYR A 168 2.90 4.20 8.98
CA TYR A 168 3.18 3.70 10.33
C TYR A 168 4.00 2.41 10.30
N GLY A 169 3.62 1.42 9.47
CA GLY A 169 4.38 0.18 9.35
C GLY A 169 5.83 0.41 8.91
N LEU A 170 6.06 1.33 7.97
CA LEU A 170 7.40 1.69 7.53
C LEU A 170 8.20 2.39 8.65
N ALA A 171 7.56 3.26 9.41
CA ALA A 171 8.19 3.97 10.52
C ALA A 171 8.56 3.01 11.67
N ALA A 172 7.69 2.04 11.98
CA ALA A 172 7.92 1.04 13.01
C ALA A 172 9.09 0.08 12.70
N ILE A 173 9.30 -0.24 11.42
CA ILE A 173 10.41 -1.11 10.96
C ILE A 173 11.77 -0.38 10.94
N LEU A 174 11.79 0.94 11.08
CA LEU A 174 13.03 1.72 11.01
C LEU A 174 13.96 1.41 12.19
N ASP A 175 15.23 1.10 11.89
CA ASP A 175 16.19 0.62 12.88
C ASP A 175 16.63 1.73 13.86
N GLU A 176 16.58 1.42 15.15
CA GLU A 176 16.82 2.33 16.29
C GLU A 176 18.29 2.74 16.43
N LYS A 177 19.20 1.93 15.86
CA LYS A 177 20.65 2.09 16.02
C LYS A 177 21.30 3.10 15.08
N LYS A 178 20.61 3.55 14.02
CA LYS A 178 21.21 4.39 12.97
C LYS A 178 20.83 5.88 13.06
N ILE A 179 19.76 6.21 13.78
CA ILE A 179 19.25 7.59 13.89
C ILE A 179 18.81 7.85 15.35
N PRO A 180 19.59 8.63 16.14
CA PRO A 180 19.27 8.93 17.54
C PRO A 180 17.97 9.74 17.72
N GLU A 181 17.40 10.30 16.65
CA GLU A 181 16.13 11.05 16.65
C GLU A 181 14.90 10.22 16.22
N LYS A 182 15.02 8.89 16.09
CA LYS A 182 13.93 7.99 15.66
C LYS A 182 12.65 8.18 16.49
N ASN A 183 12.77 8.38 17.80
CA ASN A 183 11.61 8.56 18.69
C ASN A 183 10.82 9.84 18.36
N LEU A 184 11.50 10.91 17.95
CA LEU A 184 10.89 12.18 17.56
C LEU A 184 10.20 12.03 16.19
N MET A 185 10.80 11.29 15.26
CA MET A 185 10.22 10.99 13.96
C MET A 185 9.01 10.04 14.07
N LEU A 186 9.09 9.02 14.94
CA LEU A 186 7.98 8.12 15.26
C LEU A 186 6.82 8.86 15.91
N GLY A 187 7.08 9.70 16.93
CA GLY A 187 6.04 10.50 17.58
C GLY A 187 5.36 11.47 16.62
N THR A 188 6.14 12.15 15.76
CA THR A 188 5.60 13.08 14.76
C THR A 188 4.78 12.36 13.69
N THR A 189 5.26 11.23 13.17
CA THR A 189 4.52 10.43 12.18
C THR A 189 3.26 9.82 12.77
N LEU A 190 3.27 9.39 14.04
CA LEU A 190 2.08 8.91 14.74
C LEU A 190 1.03 10.02 14.86
N ILE A 191 1.42 11.23 15.26
CA ILE A 191 0.51 12.39 15.34
C ILE A 191 -0.05 12.75 13.96
N VAL A 192 0.78 12.77 12.91
CA VAL A 192 0.33 13.04 11.54
C VAL A 192 -0.64 11.96 11.06
N VAL A 193 -0.37 10.68 11.32
CA VAL A 193 -1.28 9.58 10.95
C VAL A 193 -2.59 9.68 11.72
N TYR A 194 -2.57 9.99 13.02
CA TYR A 194 -3.77 10.16 13.83
C TYR A 194 -4.63 11.33 13.35
N PHE A 195 -4.01 12.49 13.11
CA PHE A 195 -4.68 13.68 12.62
C PHE A 195 -5.28 13.48 11.21
N THR A 196 -4.51 12.85 10.32
CA THR A 196 -4.99 12.55 8.96
C THR A 196 -6.10 11.51 8.97
N VAL A 197 -6.05 10.49 9.83
CA VAL A 197 -7.15 9.51 9.93
C VAL A 197 -8.42 10.14 10.49
N ILE A 198 -8.34 11.08 11.44
CA ILE A 198 -9.53 11.75 11.98
C ILE A 198 -10.15 12.74 11.01
N LEU A 199 -9.34 13.52 10.28
CA LEU A 199 -9.85 14.57 9.40
C LEU A 199 -10.23 14.09 8.00
N GLN A 200 -9.77 12.90 7.62
CA GLN A 200 -9.83 12.41 6.25
C GLN A 200 -10.67 11.12 6.10
N VAL A 201 -11.22 10.64 7.21
CA VAL A 201 -12.26 9.61 7.28
C VAL A 201 -13.63 10.27 7.45
#